data_AF-A0A6G1AHQ3-F1
#
_entry.id   AF-A0A6G1AHQ3-F1
#
_cell.length_a   1.000
_cell.length_b   1.000
_cell.length_c   1.000
_cell.angle_alpha   90.00
_cell.angle_beta   90.00
_cell.angle_gamma   90.00
#
_symmetry.space_group_name_H-M   'P 1'
#
loop_
_entity.id
_entity.type
_entity.pdbx_description
1 polymer ?
#
loop_
_entity_poly.entity_id
_entity_poly.type
_entity_poly.pdbx_seq_one_letter_code
_entity_poly.pdbx_strand_id
1 'polypeptide(L)'
;PRGPEGSAGPWGARCAGPPLTPESPRSLPPAAAMPFSNSHNALKLRFPAEDEFPDLSGHNNHMAKVLTPELYAELRAKCTPSGFTLDDVIQTGVDNPGHPYIMTVGCVAGDEESYDVFKELFDPIIEDRHGGYKPGDEHKTDLNPDNLQGGDDLDPNYVLSSRVRTGRSIRGFCLPPHCSRGERRAIEKLAVEGRGS
;
A
#
# COMPACT_ATOMS: atom_id res chain seq x y z
N PRO A 1 -22.04 -30.35 -2.21
CA PRO A 1 -21.89 -30.22 -0.74
C PRO A 1 -20.40 -30.22 -0.34
N ARG A 2 -20.01 -29.24 0.48
CA ARG A 2 -18.66 -28.85 0.94
C ARG A 2 -17.83 -28.04 -0.06
N GLY A 3 -17.95 -26.72 0.03
CA GLY A 3 -16.90 -25.78 -0.40
C GLY A 3 -15.79 -25.67 0.66
N PRO A 4 -14.74 -24.90 0.37
CA PRO A 4 -14.05 -24.10 1.38
C PRO A 4 -13.89 -22.65 0.87
N GLU A 5 -14.35 -21.62 1.58
CA GLU A 5 -13.74 -20.98 2.76
C GLU A 5 -12.29 -20.51 2.54
N GLY A 6 -12.13 -19.18 2.47
CA GLY A 6 -10.83 -18.49 2.55
C GLY A 6 -10.65 -17.35 1.54
N SER A 7 -11.46 -16.29 1.60
CA SER A 7 -11.21 -15.05 0.86
C SER A 7 -9.95 -14.36 1.40
N ALA A 8 -8.92 -14.24 0.56
CA ALA A 8 -7.72 -13.44 0.84
C ALA A 8 -7.72 -12.22 -0.09
N GLY A 9 -7.60 -11.02 0.50
CA GLY A 9 -7.53 -9.75 -0.23
C GLY A 9 -6.29 -9.62 -1.14
N PRO A 10 -6.28 -8.63 -2.06
CA PRO A 10 -5.50 -8.69 -3.30
C PRO A 10 -4.03 -8.25 -3.17
N TRP A 11 -3.59 -7.74 -2.01
CA TRP A 11 -2.31 -7.02 -1.91
C TRP A 11 -1.39 -7.63 -0.86
N GLY A 12 -0.62 -8.64 -1.28
CA GLY A 12 0.44 -9.24 -0.48
C GLY A 12 0.87 -10.59 -1.06
N ALA A 13 1.94 -10.59 -1.87
CA ALA A 13 2.57 -11.82 -2.33
C ALA A 13 3.10 -12.61 -1.12
N ARG A 14 2.37 -13.65 -0.71
CA ARG A 14 2.83 -14.60 0.32
C ARG A 14 3.86 -15.52 -0.35
N CYS A 15 5.13 -15.36 -0.04
CA CYS A 15 6.09 -16.43 -0.26
C CYS A 15 5.72 -17.59 0.67
N ALA A 16 5.27 -18.72 0.11
CA ALA A 16 5.07 -19.94 0.88
C ALA A 16 6.45 -20.50 1.27
N GLY A 17 6.87 -20.27 2.52
CA GLY A 17 8.00 -20.97 3.11
C GLY A 17 7.65 -22.44 3.42
N PRO A 18 8.65 -23.30 3.68
CA PRO A 18 8.41 -24.68 4.09
C PRO A 18 7.59 -24.74 5.38
N PRO A 19 6.78 -25.79 5.59
CA PRO A 19 5.89 -25.88 6.74
C PRO A 19 6.71 -25.91 8.04
N LEU A 20 6.58 -24.83 8.82
CA LEU A 20 7.06 -24.78 10.19
C LEU A 20 6.23 -25.78 11.01
N THR A 21 6.91 -26.59 11.81
CA THR A 21 6.31 -27.52 12.77
C THR A 21 5.34 -26.78 13.69
N PRO A 22 4.27 -27.44 14.18
CA PRO A 22 3.22 -26.79 14.95
C PRO A 22 3.72 -26.44 16.35
N GLU A 23 4.38 -25.30 16.50
CA GLU A 23 4.44 -24.62 17.79
C GLU A 23 3.06 -24.04 18.09
N SER A 24 2.64 -24.17 19.35
CA SER A 24 1.33 -23.73 19.84
C SER A 24 1.00 -22.31 19.36
N PRO A 25 -0.26 -22.00 18.99
CA PRO A 25 -0.61 -20.67 18.54
C PRO A 25 -0.40 -19.70 19.70
N ARG A 26 0.69 -18.92 19.66
CA ARG A 26 0.75 -17.67 20.41
C ARG A 26 -0.34 -16.82 19.81
N SER A 27 -1.42 -16.65 20.56
CA SER A 27 -2.55 -15.81 20.18
C SER A 27 -2.00 -14.47 19.69
N LEU A 28 -2.26 -14.16 18.41
CA LEU A 28 -2.13 -12.80 17.93
C LEU A 28 -3.01 -11.94 18.86
N PRO A 29 -2.50 -10.80 19.37
CA PRO A 29 -3.35 -9.92 20.16
C PRO A 29 -4.57 -9.53 19.31
N PRO A 30 -5.77 -9.46 19.91
CA PRO A 30 -6.95 -8.98 19.19
C PRO A 30 -6.63 -7.62 18.57
N ALA A 31 -7.19 -7.33 17.39
CA ALA A 31 -7.08 -6.03 16.73
C ALA A 31 -7.40 -4.94 17.77
N ALA A 32 -6.34 -4.28 18.24
CA ALA A 32 -6.47 -3.37 19.35
C ALA A 32 -7.35 -2.21 18.89
N ALA A 33 -8.45 -1.95 19.61
CA ALA A 33 -9.11 -0.66 19.52
C ALA A 33 -8.02 0.41 19.72
N MET A 34 -7.89 1.32 18.74
CA MET A 34 -6.91 2.40 18.73
C MET A 34 -6.77 3.02 20.13
N PRO A 35 -5.66 2.80 20.85
CA PRO A 35 -5.52 3.28 22.23
C PRO A 35 -5.37 4.81 22.30
N PHE A 36 -5.17 5.46 21.15
CA PHE A 36 -5.05 6.91 20.99
C PHE A 36 -6.11 7.40 20.02
N SER A 37 -6.81 8.49 20.38
CA SER A 37 -7.87 9.02 19.52
C SER A 37 -7.29 9.77 18.31
N ASN A 38 -7.98 9.68 17.18
CA ASN A 38 -7.69 10.52 16.00
C ASN A 38 -8.40 11.89 16.16
N SER A 39 -7.98 12.64 17.17
CA SER A 39 -8.60 13.92 17.55
C SER A 39 -8.49 14.98 16.46
N HIS A 40 -7.45 14.92 15.63
CA HIS A 40 -7.29 15.84 14.51
C HIS A 40 -8.32 15.60 13.40
N ASN A 41 -8.56 14.34 13.00
CA ASN A 41 -9.63 14.05 12.05
C ASN A 41 -11.01 14.43 12.61
N ALA A 42 -11.24 14.19 13.91
CA ALA A 42 -12.47 14.63 14.58
C ALA A 42 -12.67 16.16 14.56
N LEU A 43 -11.60 16.95 14.47
CA LEU A 43 -11.68 18.40 14.29
C LEU A 43 -12.04 18.77 12.85
N LYS A 44 -11.43 18.12 11.85
CA LYS A 44 -11.76 18.33 10.43
C LYS A 44 -13.22 18.01 10.09
N LEU A 45 -13.76 16.97 10.72
CA LEU A 45 -15.17 16.58 10.55
C LEU A 45 -16.18 17.59 11.11
N ARG A 46 -15.72 18.62 11.85
CA ARG A 46 -16.59 19.75 12.25
C ARG A 46 -16.82 20.74 11.11
N PHE A 47 -16.02 20.68 10.06
CA PHE A 47 -16.15 21.51 8.86
C PHE A 47 -16.82 20.71 7.73
N PRO A 48 -17.62 21.38 6.87
CA PRO A 48 -18.13 20.81 5.63
C PRO A 48 -17.05 20.09 4.81
N ALA A 49 -17.46 19.10 4.00
CA ALA A 49 -16.51 18.39 3.14
C ALA A 49 -15.88 19.29 2.08
N GLU A 50 -16.64 20.27 1.56
CA GLU A 50 -16.11 21.23 0.59
C GLU A 50 -15.01 22.13 1.15
N ASP A 51 -15.05 22.47 2.44
CA ASP A 51 -14.07 23.37 3.08
C ASP A 51 -12.70 22.72 3.28
N GLU A 52 -12.68 21.39 3.35
CA GLU A 52 -11.47 20.57 3.57
C GLU A 52 -11.04 19.84 2.28
N PHE A 53 -11.82 19.97 1.20
CA PHE A 53 -11.46 19.40 -0.10
C PHE A 53 -10.23 20.13 -0.66
N PRO A 54 -9.20 19.39 -1.12
CA PRO A 54 -7.97 20.03 -1.61
C PRO A 54 -8.21 20.78 -2.92
N ASP A 55 -7.56 21.94 -3.07
CA ASP A 55 -7.46 22.61 -4.37
C ASP A 55 -6.49 21.84 -5.27
N LEU A 56 -7.06 21.06 -6.18
CA LEU A 56 -6.32 20.26 -7.16
C LEU A 56 -6.24 20.95 -8.52
N SER A 57 -6.54 22.25 -8.60
CA SER A 57 -6.36 23.01 -9.84
C SER A 57 -4.89 22.95 -10.29
N GLY A 58 -4.68 22.68 -11.58
CA GLY A 58 -3.33 22.55 -12.15
C GLY A 58 -2.56 21.28 -11.74
N HIS A 59 -3.18 20.32 -11.04
CA HIS A 59 -2.53 19.06 -10.69
C HIS A 59 -2.57 18.04 -11.84
N ASN A 60 -1.50 17.26 -11.96
CA ASN A 60 -1.32 16.21 -12.95
C ASN A 60 -0.69 14.97 -12.29
N ASN A 61 -1.48 14.29 -11.47
CA ASN A 61 -1.18 13.00 -10.86
C ASN A 61 -2.43 12.10 -10.85
N HIS A 62 -2.26 10.79 -10.68
CA HIS A 62 -3.38 9.84 -10.75
C HIS A 62 -4.44 10.09 -9.66
N MET A 63 -4.03 10.41 -8.43
CA MET A 63 -4.93 10.74 -7.33
C MET A 63 -5.85 11.91 -7.70
N ALA A 64 -5.30 13.00 -8.24
CA ALA A 64 -6.07 14.18 -8.60
C ALA A 64 -7.06 13.96 -9.75
N LYS A 65 -6.83 12.94 -10.60
CA LYS A 65 -7.80 12.55 -11.64
C LYS A 65 -8.99 11.77 -11.10
N VAL A 66 -8.81 11.06 -9.99
CA VAL A 66 -9.80 10.14 -9.43
C VAL A 66 -10.57 10.80 -8.29
N LEU A 67 -9.93 11.62 -7.47
CA LEU A 67 -10.56 12.23 -6.31
C LEU A 67 -11.62 13.26 -6.74
N THR A 68 -12.86 13.02 -6.36
CA THR A 68 -13.98 13.96 -6.53
C THR A 68 -14.49 14.47 -5.18
N PRO A 69 -15.21 15.61 -5.12
CA PRO A 69 -15.81 16.09 -3.89
C PRO A 69 -16.72 15.07 -3.20
N GLU A 70 -17.47 14.28 -3.99
CA GLU A 70 -18.36 13.22 -3.48
C GLU A 70 -17.54 12.09 -2.86
N LEU A 71 -16.50 11.62 -3.56
CA LEU A 71 -15.62 10.55 -3.05
C LEU A 71 -14.89 11.00 -1.78
N TYR A 72 -14.44 12.25 -1.74
CA TYR A 72 -13.82 12.82 -0.55
C TYR A 72 -14.79 12.85 0.63
N ALA A 73 -16.03 13.32 0.42
CA ALA A 73 -17.05 13.35 1.46
C ALA A 73 -17.39 11.96 2.02
N GLU A 74 -17.42 10.93 1.16
CA GLU A 74 -17.66 9.54 1.57
C GLU A 74 -16.50 8.92 2.36
N LEU A 75 -15.26 9.23 1.99
CA LEU A 75 -14.08 8.57 2.54
C LEU A 75 -13.41 9.34 3.71
N ARG A 76 -13.59 10.67 3.83
CA ARG A 76 -12.87 11.51 4.81
C ARG A 76 -13.10 11.13 6.28
N ALA A 77 -14.25 10.56 6.60
CA ALA A 77 -14.56 10.10 7.95
C ALA A 77 -13.96 8.71 8.29
N LYS A 78 -13.48 7.97 7.28
CA LYS A 78 -12.88 6.64 7.49
C LYS A 78 -11.45 6.77 8.01
N CYS A 79 -11.03 5.78 8.78
CA CYS A 79 -9.63 5.58 9.14
C CYS A 79 -9.34 4.08 9.22
N THR A 80 -8.08 3.72 9.03
CA THR A 80 -7.61 2.34 9.19
C THR A 80 -7.48 1.97 10.68
N PRO A 81 -7.28 0.70 11.03
CA PRO A 81 -7.04 0.30 12.43
C PRO A 81 -5.82 0.95 13.08
N SER A 82 -4.87 1.48 12.30
CA SER A 82 -3.72 2.25 12.80
C SER A 82 -3.96 3.76 12.86
N GLY A 83 -5.14 4.22 12.42
CA GLY A 83 -5.54 5.62 12.40
C GLY A 83 -5.18 6.40 11.13
N PHE A 84 -4.65 5.74 10.10
CA PHE A 84 -4.34 6.38 8.83
C PHE A 84 -5.62 6.83 8.13
N THR A 85 -5.66 8.06 7.63
CA THR A 85 -6.85 8.72 7.07
C THR A 85 -6.73 8.95 5.57
N LEU A 86 -7.84 9.33 4.93
CA LEU A 86 -7.84 9.74 3.53
C LEU A 86 -6.88 10.91 3.28
N ASP A 87 -6.82 11.89 4.19
CA ASP A 87 -5.92 13.03 4.02
C ASP A 87 -4.45 12.59 4.07
N ASP A 88 -4.10 11.64 4.94
CA ASP A 88 -2.75 11.07 4.98
C ASP A 88 -2.42 10.31 3.69
N VAL A 89 -3.41 9.64 3.08
CA VAL A 89 -3.27 8.95 1.79
C VAL A 89 -2.93 9.94 0.68
N ILE A 90 -3.63 11.07 0.60
CA ILE A 90 -3.56 12.00 -0.56
C ILE A 90 -2.56 13.14 -0.38
N GLN A 91 -2.05 13.39 0.83
CA GLN A 91 -1.22 14.56 1.14
C GLN A 91 -0.04 14.73 0.16
N THR A 92 0.63 13.63 -0.21
CA THR A 92 1.74 13.70 -1.17
C THR A 92 1.32 14.18 -2.56
N GLY A 93 0.09 13.91 -3.00
CA GLY A 93 -0.41 14.38 -4.30
C GLY A 93 -0.91 15.81 -4.26
N VAL A 94 -1.42 16.25 -3.10
CA VAL A 94 -1.78 17.66 -2.85
C VAL A 94 -0.53 18.55 -2.80
N ASP A 95 0.51 18.11 -2.10
CA ASP A 95 1.75 18.89 -1.97
C ASP A 95 2.58 18.90 -3.25
N ASN A 96 2.37 17.93 -4.14
CA ASN A 96 3.16 17.74 -5.35
C ASN A 96 2.25 17.67 -6.58
N PRO A 97 1.99 18.84 -7.23
CA PRO A 97 1.10 18.93 -8.40
C PRO A 97 1.53 18.08 -9.59
N GLY A 98 2.78 17.59 -9.61
CA GLY A 98 3.30 16.71 -10.66
C GLY A 98 3.94 17.49 -11.81
N HIS A 99 4.06 16.84 -12.96
CA HIS A 99 4.74 17.37 -14.13
C HIS A 99 3.93 17.07 -15.40
N PRO A 100 3.88 17.96 -16.42
CA PRO A 100 3.01 17.77 -17.58
C PRO A 100 3.24 16.47 -18.37
N TYR A 101 4.47 15.97 -18.38
CA TYR A 101 4.85 14.79 -19.18
C TYR A 101 5.05 13.51 -18.35
N ILE A 102 5.09 13.61 -17.02
CA ILE A 102 5.35 12.47 -16.13
C ILE A 102 4.23 12.41 -15.11
N MET A 103 3.41 11.37 -15.23
CA MET A 103 2.30 11.11 -14.31
C MET A 103 2.81 10.44 -13.04
N THR A 104 2.70 11.13 -11.90
CA THR A 104 2.94 10.54 -10.58
C THR A 104 1.65 9.93 -10.04
N VAL A 105 1.76 9.05 -9.04
CA VAL A 105 0.57 8.43 -8.42
C VAL A 105 -0.20 9.42 -7.56
N GLY A 106 0.49 10.17 -6.70
CA GLY A 106 -0.14 11.20 -5.86
C GLY A 106 -0.85 10.68 -4.60
N CYS A 107 -0.72 9.40 -4.28
CA CYS A 107 -1.19 8.86 -3.00
C CYS A 107 -0.27 7.74 -2.47
N VAL A 108 -0.40 7.44 -1.18
CA VAL A 108 0.36 6.37 -0.50
C VAL A 108 -0.52 5.59 0.47
N ALA A 109 -0.17 4.34 0.73
CA ALA A 109 -0.75 3.54 1.80
C ALA A 109 0.07 3.69 3.09
N GLY A 110 -0.63 3.77 4.23
CA GLY A 110 -0.02 3.83 5.56
C GLY A 110 0.12 2.46 6.24
N ASP A 111 -0.68 1.49 5.81
CA ASP A 111 -0.74 0.11 6.32
C ASP A 111 -1.36 -0.84 5.27
N GLU A 112 -1.52 -2.13 5.61
CA GLU A 112 -2.11 -3.14 4.71
C GLU A 112 -3.59 -2.82 4.44
N GLU A 113 -4.32 -2.38 5.47
CA GLU A 113 -5.74 -2.08 5.44
C GLU A 113 -6.10 -0.82 4.63
N SER A 114 -5.14 0.08 4.39
CA SER A 114 -5.33 1.27 3.57
C SER A 114 -5.92 0.94 2.19
N TYR A 115 -5.49 -0.16 1.57
CA TYR A 115 -5.97 -0.58 0.26
C TYR A 115 -7.44 -1.03 0.29
N ASP A 116 -7.93 -1.56 1.42
CA ASP A 116 -9.32 -2.01 1.57
C ASP A 116 -10.24 -0.87 2.02
N VAL A 117 -9.80 -0.06 2.99
CA VAL A 117 -10.58 1.05 3.58
C VAL A 117 -10.85 2.16 2.57
N PHE A 118 -9.85 2.45 1.73
CA PHE A 118 -9.89 3.50 0.71
C PHE A 118 -9.87 2.92 -0.72
N LYS A 119 -10.36 1.70 -0.91
CA LYS A 119 -10.40 1.02 -2.21
C LYS A 119 -11.11 1.83 -3.28
N GLU A 120 -12.15 2.60 -2.91
CA GLU A 120 -12.89 3.42 -3.87
C GLU A 120 -12.00 4.52 -4.51
N LEU A 121 -10.91 4.91 -3.84
CA LEU A 121 -9.86 5.76 -4.40
C LEU A 121 -8.72 4.94 -5.05
N PHE A 122 -8.25 3.88 -4.37
CA PHE A 122 -7.08 3.12 -4.85
C PHE A 122 -7.35 2.30 -6.11
N ASP A 123 -8.52 1.67 -6.22
CA ASP A 123 -8.84 0.78 -7.34
C ASP A 123 -8.79 1.50 -8.70
N PRO A 124 -9.44 2.66 -8.91
CA PRO A 124 -9.33 3.39 -10.17
C PRO A 124 -7.91 3.90 -10.45
N ILE A 125 -7.17 4.30 -9.40
CA ILE A 125 -5.76 4.74 -9.54
C ILE A 125 -4.88 3.57 -10.00
N ILE A 126 -5.08 2.39 -9.42
CA ILE A 126 -4.33 1.18 -9.77
C ILE A 126 -4.65 0.76 -11.20
N GLU A 127 -5.92 0.79 -11.59
CA GLU A 127 -6.38 0.47 -12.95
C GLU A 127 -5.71 1.40 -13.98
N ASP A 128 -5.75 2.73 -13.75
CA ASP A 128 -5.13 3.71 -14.65
C ASP A 128 -3.60 3.54 -14.69
N ARG A 129 -2.96 3.36 -13.52
CA ARG A 129 -1.49 3.24 -13.44
C ARG A 129 -0.95 1.95 -14.04
N HIS A 130 -1.70 0.85 -13.98
CA HIS A 130 -1.27 -0.48 -14.42
C HIS A 130 -1.94 -0.92 -15.73
N GLY A 131 -2.46 0.02 -16.52
CA GLY A 131 -2.91 -0.24 -17.90
C GLY A 131 -4.19 -1.07 -18.00
N GLY A 132 -5.15 -0.82 -17.12
CA GLY A 132 -6.45 -1.50 -17.10
C GLY A 132 -6.53 -2.70 -16.16
N TYR A 133 -5.64 -2.79 -15.17
CA TYR A 133 -5.67 -3.86 -14.16
C TYR A 133 -6.85 -3.68 -13.21
N LYS A 134 -7.84 -4.58 -13.28
CA LYS A 134 -9.12 -4.44 -12.60
C LYS A 134 -9.06 -4.99 -11.17
N PRO A 135 -9.97 -4.55 -10.26
CA PRO A 135 -10.01 -5.06 -8.88
C PRO A 135 -10.23 -6.58 -8.76
N GLY A 136 -10.86 -7.20 -9.77
CA GLY A 136 -11.08 -8.65 -9.82
C GLY A 136 -9.95 -9.44 -10.48
N ASP A 137 -8.93 -8.77 -11.02
CA ASP A 137 -7.80 -9.46 -11.64
C ASP A 137 -6.88 -10.05 -10.55
N GLU A 138 -6.29 -11.20 -10.83
CA GLU A 138 -5.41 -11.89 -9.89
C GLU A 138 -3.94 -11.69 -10.25
N HIS A 139 -3.14 -11.26 -9.27
CA HIS A 139 -1.70 -11.11 -9.45
C HIS A 139 -1.02 -12.48 -9.43
N LYS A 140 -0.24 -12.79 -10.48
CA LYS A 140 0.57 -14.01 -10.54
C LYS A 140 2.00 -13.70 -10.12
N THR A 141 2.50 -14.42 -9.12
CA THR A 141 3.90 -14.35 -8.69
C THR A 141 4.64 -15.60 -9.17
N ASP A 142 5.72 -15.39 -9.92
CA ASP A 142 6.68 -16.43 -10.29
C ASP A 142 8.10 -15.93 -9.95
N LEU A 143 8.75 -16.64 -9.03
CA LEU A 143 10.13 -16.35 -8.61
C LEU A 143 11.07 -17.50 -8.97
N ASN A 144 10.64 -18.41 -9.86
CA ASN A 144 11.50 -19.48 -10.37
C ASN A 144 12.41 -18.93 -11.48
N PRO A 145 13.73 -18.81 -11.25
CA PRO A 145 14.65 -18.30 -12.27
C PRO A 145 14.75 -19.24 -13.48
N ASP A 146 14.43 -20.53 -13.34
CA ASP A 146 14.51 -21.50 -14.45
C ASP A 146 13.46 -21.23 -15.55
N ASN A 147 12.42 -20.45 -15.24
CA ASN A 147 11.44 -20.00 -16.22
C ASN A 147 11.94 -18.84 -17.08
N LEU A 148 13.08 -18.22 -16.74
CA LEU A 148 13.74 -17.18 -17.54
C LEU A 148 14.44 -17.81 -18.75
N GLN A 149 14.15 -17.29 -19.94
CA GLN A 149 14.78 -17.74 -21.19
C GLN A 149 15.81 -16.70 -21.66
N GLY A 150 17.08 -17.09 -21.72
CA GLY A 150 18.20 -16.22 -22.10
C GLY A 150 18.55 -15.17 -21.03
N GLY A 151 19.19 -14.08 -21.46
CA GLY A 151 19.61 -12.96 -20.58
C GLY A 151 20.95 -13.18 -19.86
N ASP A 152 21.59 -14.32 -20.11
CA ASP A 152 22.93 -14.70 -19.65
C ASP A 152 24.06 -14.18 -20.57
N ASP A 153 23.74 -13.70 -21.77
CA ASP A 153 24.68 -13.31 -22.83
C ASP A 153 24.50 -11.87 -23.34
N LEU A 154 23.97 -10.97 -22.52
CA LEU A 154 23.82 -9.55 -22.86
C LEU A 154 25.17 -8.94 -23.28
N ASP A 155 25.21 -8.25 -24.42
CA ASP A 155 26.46 -7.73 -25.00
C ASP A 155 27.17 -6.76 -24.03
N PRO A 156 28.37 -7.12 -23.52
CA PRO A 156 29.07 -6.33 -22.52
C PRO A 156 29.63 -5.01 -23.06
N ASN A 157 29.68 -4.81 -24.39
CA ASN A 157 30.04 -3.52 -24.97
C ASN A 157 28.96 -2.44 -24.76
N TYR A 158 27.72 -2.87 -24.51
CA TYR A 158 26.58 -1.98 -24.30
C TYR A 158 26.07 -2.04 -22.86
N VAL A 159 26.03 -3.22 -22.25
CA VAL A 159 25.48 -3.43 -20.91
C VAL A 159 26.58 -3.36 -19.87
N LEU A 160 26.70 -2.21 -19.21
CA LEU A 160 27.70 -1.99 -18.16
C LEU A 160 27.38 -2.76 -16.86
N SER A 161 26.10 -2.91 -16.52
CA SER A 161 25.65 -3.66 -15.35
C SER A 161 24.16 -3.99 -15.45
N SER A 162 23.77 -5.11 -14.84
CA SER A 162 22.38 -5.56 -14.73
C SER A 162 21.97 -5.62 -13.25
N ARG A 163 20.75 -5.18 -12.93
CA ARG A 163 20.25 -5.16 -11.55
C ARG A 163 18.75 -5.45 -11.51
N VAL A 164 18.37 -6.37 -10.63
CA VAL A 164 16.96 -6.64 -10.27
C VAL A 164 16.71 -6.13 -8.85
N ARG A 165 15.61 -5.39 -8.64
CA ARG A 165 15.19 -4.89 -7.32
C ARG A 165 13.72 -5.17 -7.09
N THR A 166 13.37 -5.53 -5.86
CA THR A 166 11.99 -5.62 -5.40
C THR A 166 11.89 -5.12 -3.95
N GLY A 167 10.68 -4.82 -3.48
CA GLY A 167 10.38 -4.42 -2.10
C GLY A 167 9.48 -5.44 -1.42
N ARG A 168 9.56 -5.53 -0.09
CA ARG A 168 8.67 -6.34 0.75
C ARG A 168 8.30 -5.54 1.98
N SER A 169 7.05 -5.69 2.42
CA SER A 169 6.56 -5.18 3.69
C SER A 169 6.33 -6.36 4.65
N ILE A 170 6.53 -6.14 5.94
CA ILE A 170 6.29 -7.15 6.98
C ILE A 170 4.88 -6.93 7.52
N ARG A 171 4.03 -7.95 7.42
CA ARG A 171 2.64 -7.90 7.93
C ARG A 171 2.62 -7.54 9.41
N GLY A 172 1.64 -6.73 9.79
CA GLY A 172 1.42 -6.29 11.17
C GLY A 172 2.24 -5.06 11.57
N PHE A 173 2.96 -4.45 10.64
CA PHE A 173 3.61 -3.15 10.82
C PHE A 173 3.07 -2.14 9.81
N CYS A 174 2.93 -0.89 10.24
CA CYS A 174 2.61 0.20 9.34
C CYS A 174 3.73 0.41 8.30
N LEU A 175 3.36 0.94 7.15
CA LEU A 175 4.26 1.31 6.06
C LEU A 175 5.05 2.59 6.40
N PRO A 176 6.13 2.91 5.65
CA PRO A 176 6.99 4.05 5.94
C PRO A 176 6.29 5.42 6.16
N PRO A 177 5.19 5.76 5.47
CA PRO A 177 4.47 7.02 5.72
C PRO A 177 3.93 7.16 7.14
N HIS A 178 3.61 6.05 7.81
CA HIS A 178 2.87 6.05 9.09
C HIS A 178 3.58 5.34 10.24
N CYS A 179 4.57 4.48 9.94
CA CYS A 179 5.25 3.70 10.97
C CYS A 179 5.85 4.55 12.09
N SER A 180 5.53 4.19 13.32
CA SER A 180 6.12 4.78 14.50
C SER A 180 7.61 4.48 14.58
N ARG A 181 8.35 5.24 15.41
CA ARG A 181 9.76 4.93 15.70
C ARG A 181 9.94 3.52 16.27
N GLY A 182 8.96 3.02 17.03
CA GLY A 182 8.99 1.67 17.61
C GLY A 182 8.89 0.58 16.54
N GLU A 183 7.88 0.68 15.67
CA GLU A 183 7.68 -0.25 14.55
C GLU A 183 8.89 -0.27 13.62
N ARG A 184 9.43 0.91 13.27
CA ARG A 184 10.61 1.00 12.40
C ARG A 184 11.83 0.28 12.97
N ARG A 185 12.09 0.44 14.27
CA ARG A 185 13.18 -0.26 14.98
C ARG A 185 12.94 -1.77 15.07
N ALA A 186 11.68 -2.19 15.24
CA ALA A 186 11.32 -3.60 15.25
C ALA A 186 11.56 -4.25 13.87
N ILE A 187 11.14 -3.59 12.78
CA ILE A 187 11.43 -4.02 11.41
C ILE A 187 12.94 -4.10 11.16
N GLU A 188 13.70 -3.07 11.57
CA GLU A 188 15.16 -3.05 11.44
C GLU A 188 15.79 -4.27 12.13
N LYS A 189 15.41 -4.53 13.38
CA LYS A 189 15.90 -5.69 14.14
C LYS A 189 15.60 -7.01 13.42
N LEU A 190 14.34 -7.22 13.01
CA LEU A 190 13.92 -8.43 12.29
C LEU A 190 14.66 -8.59 10.95
N ALA A 191 14.86 -7.50 10.21
CA ALA A 191 15.54 -7.52 8.92
C ALA A 191 17.03 -7.82 9.05
N VAL A 192 17.70 -7.33 10.09
CA VAL A 192 19.11 -7.64 10.38
C VAL A 192 19.26 -9.08 10.84
N GLU A 193 18.41 -9.55 11.74
CA GLU A 193 18.40 -10.95 12.21
C GLU A 193 18.17 -11.93 11.04
N GLY A 194 17.20 -11.64 10.17
CA GLY A 194 16.89 -12.47 9.01
C GLY A 194 17.94 -12.45 7.88
N ARG A 195 18.89 -11.51 7.89
CA ARG A 195 20.04 -11.48 6.95
C ARG A 195 21.27 -12.21 7.47
N GLY A 196 21.32 -12.49 8.77
CA GLY A 196 22.48 -13.04 9.47
C GLY A 196 22.53 -14.57 9.58
N SER A 197 21.62 -15.29 8.91
CA SER A 197 21.58 -16.77 8.81
C SER A 197 21.99 -17.23 7.42
#